data_AF-K1RXQ5-F1
#
_entry.id   AF-K1RXQ5-F1
#
_cell.length_a   1.000
_cell.length_b   1.000
_cell.length_c   1.000
_cell.angle_alpha   90.00
_cell.angle_beta   90.00
_cell.angle_gamma   90.00
#
_symmetry.space_group_name_H-M   'P 1'
#
loop_
_entity.id
_entity.type
_entity.pdbx_description
1 polymer ?
#
loop_
_entity_poly.entity_id
_entity_poly.type
_entity_poly.pdbx_seq_one_letter_code
_entity_poly.pdbx_strand_id
1 'polypeptide(L)'
;MMSFLETLGTIAFAVSGAIEAMKKQMDLLGVIVLGMVTAIGGGVIRDIVTGEIPPIAFQNPTQAKVAIVVSIVVFFLAMFLTRHDILTNVSWANAVLFISDAMGLAAFTILGIRFVQERIG
;
A
#
# COMPACT_ATOMS: atom_id res chain seq x y z
N MET A 1 2.69 -4.37 18.42
CA MET A 1 3.23 -5.25 17.36
C MET A 1 2.34 -5.22 16.11
N MET A 2 1.03 -5.43 16.24
CA MET A 2 0.07 -5.39 15.12
C MET A 2 0.14 -4.09 14.31
N SER A 3 0.05 -2.93 15.00
CA SER A 3 0.10 -1.61 14.36
C SER A 3 1.37 -1.33 13.56
N PHE A 4 2.53 -1.81 14.03
CA PHE A 4 3.80 -1.64 13.32
C PHE A 4 3.83 -2.41 12.01
N LEU A 5 3.39 -3.67 12.02
CA LEU A 5 3.28 -4.50 10.81
C LEU A 5 2.24 -3.93 9.83
N GLU A 6 1.12 -3.41 10.34
CA GLU A 6 0.11 -2.76 9.51
C GLU A 6 0.69 -1.52 8.82
N THR A 7 1.35 -0.63 9.55
CA THR A 7 1.97 0.56 8.95
C THR A 7 3.05 0.18 7.94
N LEU A 8 3.91 -0.81 8.24
CA LEU A 8 4.91 -1.29 7.28
C LEU A 8 4.28 -1.85 6.00
N GLY A 9 3.27 -2.72 6.12
CA GLY A 9 2.58 -3.29 4.97
C GLY A 9 1.87 -2.22 4.15
N THR A 10 1.22 -1.24 4.80
CA THR A 10 0.57 -0.11 4.15
C THR A 10 1.58 0.76 3.39
N ILE A 11 2.75 1.06 3.99
CA ILE A 11 3.81 1.81 3.29
C ILE A 11 4.28 1.01 2.06
N ALA A 12 4.58 -0.27 2.22
CA ALA A 12 5.10 -1.11 1.15
C ALA A 12 4.11 -1.20 -0.03
N PHE A 13 2.83 -1.48 0.24
CA PHE A 13 1.81 -1.53 -0.80
C PHE A 13 1.48 -0.16 -1.41
N ALA A 14 1.52 0.92 -0.64
CA ALA A 14 1.33 2.27 -1.18
C ALA A 14 2.44 2.65 -2.16
N VAL A 15 3.69 2.27 -1.87
CA VAL A 15 4.83 2.43 -2.79
C VAL A 15 4.61 1.61 -4.06
N SER A 16 4.27 0.32 -3.94
CA SER A 16 4.00 -0.55 -5.09
C SER A 16 2.89 0.01 -6.00
N GLY A 17 1.74 0.37 -5.40
CA GLY A 17 0.61 0.95 -6.13
C GLY A 17 0.92 2.31 -6.76
N ALA A 18 1.67 3.17 -6.06
CA ALA A 18 2.08 4.46 -6.61
C ALA A 18 3.00 4.31 -7.82
N ILE A 19 3.98 3.40 -7.76
CA ILE A 19 4.88 3.11 -8.88
C ILE A 19 4.10 2.53 -10.07
N GLU A 20 3.19 1.60 -9.82
CA GLU A 20 2.37 1.00 -10.88
C GLU A 20 1.44 2.03 -11.54
N ALA A 21 0.88 2.98 -10.79
CA ALA A 21 0.11 4.10 -11.35
C ALA A 21 0.98 5.01 -12.23
N MET A 22 2.18 5.35 -11.77
CA MET A 22 3.11 6.17 -12.55
C MET A 22 3.55 5.46 -13.85
N LYS A 23 3.78 4.13 -13.81
CA LYS A 23 4.06 3.33 -15.01
C LYS A 23 2.93 3.37 -16.03
N LYS A 24 1.67 3.46 -15.55
CA LYS A 24 0.47 3.64 -16.37
C LYS A 24 0.23 5.10 -16.77
N GLN A 25 1.19 5.99 -16.53
CA GLN A 25 1.13 7.42 -16.85
C GLN A 25 -0.10 8.12 -16.24
N MET A 26 -0.53 7.67 -15.05
CA MET A 26 -1.60 8.32 -14.31
C MET A 26 -1.11 9.62 -13.68
N ASP A 27 -2.03 10.56 -13.47
CA ASP A 27 -1.76 11.81 -12.77
C ASP A 27 -1.62 11.60 -11.24
N LEU A 28 -1.31 12.66 -10.50
CA LEU A 28 -1.13 12.59 -9.04
C LEU A 28 -2.37 12.01 -8.34
N LEU A 29 -3.57 12.36 -8.79
CA LEU A 29 -4.81 11.86 -8.21
C LEU A 29 -4.91 10.35 -8.43
N GLY A 30 -4.66 9.87 -9.65
CA GLY A 30 -4.58 8.45 -9.98
C GLY A 30 -3.54 7.69 -9.15
N VAL A 31 -2.37 8.29 -8.90
CA VAL A 31 -1.30 7.71 -8.07
C VAL A 31 -1.72 7.59 -6.61
N ILE A 32 -2.35 8.62 -6.06
CA ILE A 32 -2.89 8.59 -4.69
C ILE A 32 -3.98 7.53 -4.56
N VAL A 33 -4.92 7.47 -5.51
CA VAL A 33 -6.03 6.52 -5.45
C VAL A 33 -5.53 5.09 -5.58
N LEU A 34 -4.69 4.78 -6.57
CA LEU A 34 -4.19 3.43 -6.75
C LEU A 34 -3.32 2.99 -5.57
N GLY A 35 -2.41 3.86 -5.10
CA GLY A 35 -1.59 3.58 -3.93
C GLY A 35 -2.41 3.34 -2.67
N MET A 36 -3.45 4.15 -2.43
CA MET A 36 -4.36 3.96 -1.30
C MET A 36 -5.13 2.64 -1.40
N VAL A 37 -5.76 2.37 -2.54
CA VAL A 37 -6.54 1.15 -2.77
C VAL A 37 -5.68 -0.09 -2.60
N THR A 38 -4.46 -0.11 -3.14
CA THR A 38 -3.52 -1.22 -2.95
C THR A 38 -3.14 -1.39 -1.48
N ALA A 39 -2.92 -0.29 -0.75
CA ALA A 39 -2.45 -0.33 0.63
C ALA A 39 -3.50 -0.73 1.67
N ILE A 40 -4.76 -0.35 1.49
CA ILE A 40 -5.84 -0.66 2.44
C ILE A 40 -6.79 -1.76 1.95
N GLY A 41 -6.81 -2.04 0.63
CA GLY A 41 -7.76 -2.96 0.01
C GLY A 41 -7.66 -4.39 0.57
N GLY A 42 -6.45 -4.89 0.83
CA GLY A 42 -6.27 -6.20 1.47
C GLY A 42 -6.85 -6.27 2.88
N GLY A 43 -6.73 -5.19 3.66
CA GLY A 43 -7.32 -5.09 5.00
C GLY A 43 -8.84 -5.03 4.95
N VAL A 44 -9.39 -4.26 4.01
CA VAL A 44 -10.84 -4.21 3.77
C VAL A 44 -11.39 -5.59 3.41
N ILE A 45 -10.73 -6.31 2.49
CA ILE A 45 -11.15 -7.66 2.10
C ILE A 45 -11.05 -8.62 3.30
N ARG A 46 -9.95 -8.59 4.06
CA ARG A 46 -9.79 -9.37 5.30
C ARG A 46 -10.96 -9.14 6.24
N ASP A 47 -11.25 -7.88 6.53
CA ASP A 47 -12.30 -7.48 7.47
C ASP A 47 -13.67 -8.03 7.01
N ILE A 48 -14.04 -7.84 5.73
CA ILE A 48 -15.28 -8.36 5.15
C ILE A 48 -15.36 -9.90 5.27
N VAL A 49 -14.29 -10.61 4.91
CA VAL A 49 -14.26 -12.09 4.97
C VAL A 49 -14.41 -12.59 6.40
N THR A 50 -13.88 -11.85 7.38
CA THR A 50 -14.00 -12.18 8.80
C THR A 50 -15.29 -11.70 9.47
N GLY A 51 -16.16 -11.00 8.72
CA GLY A 51 -17.43 -10.49 9.22
C GLY A 51 -17.34 -9.14 9.98
N GLU A 52 -16.23 -8.42 9.87
CA GLU A 52 -16.08 -7.07 10.41
C GLU A 52 -16.74 -6.03 9.49
N ILE A 53 -17.94 -5.60 9.87
CA ILE A 53 -18.74 -4.62 9.13
C ILE A 53 -19.18 -3.51 10.09
N PRO A 54 -18.77 -2.25 9.89
CA PRO A 54 -17.97 -1.75 8.76
C PRO A 54 -16.47 -2.13 8.87
N PRO A 55 -15.73 -2.29 7.75
CA PRO A 55 -14.29 -2.56 7.78
C PRO A 55 -13.50 -1.50 8.55
N ILE A 56 -12.39 -1.91 9.19
CA ILE A 56 -11.58 -1.08 10.09
C ILE A 56 -11.05 0.16 9.36
N ALA A 57 -10.72 0.04 8.07
CA ALA A 57 -10.27 1.16 7.25
C ALA A 57 -11.28 2.33 7.18
N PHE A 58 -12.57 2.06 7.33
CA PHE A 58 -13.63 3.07 7.37
C PHE A 58 -13.91 3.60 8.79
N GLN A 59 -13.58 2.81 9.82
CA GLN A 59 -13.69 3.24 11.21
C GLN A 59 -12.52 4.14 11.62
N ASN A 60 -11.30 3.81 11.17
CA ASN A 60 -10.08 4.52 11.49
C ASN A 60 -9.28 4.84 10.21
N PRO A 61 -9.32 6.10 9.71
CA PRO A 61 -8.69 6.47 8.45
C PRO A 61 -7.16 6.65 8.57
N THR A 62 -6.52 6.23 9.66
CA THR A 62 -5.07 6.44 9.86
C THR A 62 -4.24 5.79 8.76
N GLN A 63 -4.54 4.53 8.39
CA GLN A 63 -3.79 3.83 7.35
C GLN A 63 -4.06 4.40 5.95
N ALA A 64 -5.27 4.88 5.69
CA ALA A 64 -5.59 5.60 4.46
C ALA A 64 -4.77 6.92 4.37
N LYS A 65 -4.65 7.67 5.47
CA LYS A 65 -3.81 8.88 5.51
C LYS A 65 -2.33 8.55 5.27
N VAL A 66 -1.82 7.48 5.88
CA VAL A 66 -0.44 7.01 5.64
C VAL A 66 -0.24 6.68 4.17
N ALA A 67 -1.15 5.93 3.56
CA ALA A 67 -1.06 5.58 2.14
C ALA A 67 -1.08 6.82 1.24
N ILE A 68 -1.95 7.81 1.51
CA ILE A 68 -1.99 9.08 0.78
C ILE A 68 -0.63 9.80 0.87
N VAL A 69 -0.11 9.97 2.09
CA VAL A 69 1.16 10.67 2.32
C VAL A 69 2.30 9.95 1.59
N VAL A 70 2.36 8.61 1.69
CA VAL A 70 3.38 7.80 1.01
C VAL A 70 3.27 7.95 -0.51
N SER A 71 2.07 7.85 -1.09
CA SER A 71 1.88 8.00 -2.53
C SER A 71 2.28 9.40 -3.04
N ILE A 72 1.97 10.45 -2.27
CA ILE A 72 2.41 11.82 -2.59
C ILE A 72 3.94 11.92 -2.54
N VAL A 73 4.55 11.42 -1.46
CA VAL A 73 6.02 11.44 -1.30
C VAL A 73 6.68 10.66 -2.43
N VAL A 74 6.20 9.47 -2.76
CA VAL A 74 6.72 8.66 -3.87
C VAL A 74 6.60 9.40 -5.19
N PHE A 75 5.45 10.02 -5.48
CA PHE A 75 5.24 10.78 -6.71
C PHE A 75 6.20 11.96 -6.85
N PHE A 76 6.34 12.78 -5.81
CA PHE A 76 7.24 13.94 -5.86
C PHE A 76 8.72 13.53 -5.82
N LEU A 77 9.07 12.48 -5.06
CA LEU A 77 10.43 11.94 -5.03
C LEU A 77 10.81 11.38 -6.41
N ALA A 78 9.89 10.64 -7.04
CA ALA A 78 10.00 10.15 -8.40
C ALA A 78 10.22 11.30 -9.39
N MET A 79 9.42 12.36 -9.31
CA MET A 79 9.54 13.55 -10.15
C MET A 79 10.85 14.33 -9.93
N PHE A 80 11.32 14.42 -8.67
CA PHE A 80 12.50 15.19 -8.29
C PHE A 80 13.81 14.47 -8.62
N LEU A 81 13.94 13.20 -8.22
CA LEU A 81 15.14 12.40 -8.48
C LEU A 81 15.28 12.03 -9.95
N THR A 82 14.15 11.88 -10.63
CA THR A 82 14.10 11.27 -11.96
C THR A 82 13.37 12.22 -12.88
N ARG A 83 14.06 13.28 -13.33
CA ARG A 83 13.51 14.42 -14.07
C ARG A 83 12.72 14.12 -15.36
N HIS A 84 12.63 12.85 -15.77
CA HIS A 84 11.62 12.25 -16.67
C HIS A 84 11.86 10.74 -16.88
N ASP A 85 12.96 10.17 -16.37
CA ASP A 85 13.45 8.81 -16.68
C ASP A 85 12.84 7.65 -15.85
N ILE A 86 11.86 7.92 -14.98
CA ILE A 86 11.19 6.85 -14.22
C ILE A 86 10.43 5.90 -15.16
N LEU A 87 9.99 6.45 -16.29
CA LEU A 87 9.31 5.75 -17.37
C LEU A 87 10.28 5.00 -18.29
N THR A 88 11.57 5.36 -18.33
CA THR A 88 12.56 4.80 -19.27
C THR A 88 13.42 3.72 -18.62
N ASN A 89 13.76 3.85 -17.33
CA ASN A 89 14.55 2.84 -16.62
C ASN A 89 13.66 1.87 -15.83
N VAL A 90 12.98 1.00 -16.58
CA VAL A 90 11.98 0.03 -16.08
C VAL A 90 12.57 -0.90 -15.00
N SER A 91 13.88 -1.15 -15.02
CA SER A 91 14.54 -2.14 -14.16
C SER A 91 14.48 -1.80 -12.67
N TRP A 92 14.77 -0.55 -12.28
CA TRP A 92 14.77 -0.18 -10.86
C TRP A 92 13.35 0.02 -10.33
N ALA A 93 12.44 0.58 -11.14
CA ALA A 93 11.05 0.77 -10.76
C ALA A 93 10.37 -0.59 -10.54
N ASN A 94 10.64 -1.57 -11.41
CA ASN A 94 10.19 -2.94 -11.22
C ASN A 94 10.82 -3.57 -9.97
N ALA A 95 12.11 -3.38 -9.71
CA ALA A 95 12.75 -3.92 -8.50
C ALA A 95 12.10 -3.37 -7.21
N VAL A 96 11.87 -2.05 -7.14
CA VAL A 96 11.19 -1.44 -5.99
C VAL A 96 9.75 -1.94 -5.88
N LEU A 97 9.03 -2.06 -7.00
CA LEU A 97 7.68 -2.62 -7.03
C LEU A 97 7.67 -4.06 -6.50
N PHE A 98 8.51 -4.95 -7.01
CA PHE A 98 8.55 -6.35 -6.59
C PHE A 98 8.93 -6.52 -5.12
N ILE A 99 9.95 -5.79 -4.66
CA ILE A 99 10.39 -5.87 -3.26
C ILE A 99 9.30 -5.33 -2.33
N SER A 100 8.72 -4.18 -2.67
CA SER A 100 7.66 -3.59 -1.85
C SER A 100 6.39 -4.45 -1.83
N ASP A 101 6.00 -5.03 -2.96
CA ASP A 101 4.85 -5.95 -3.04
C ASP A 101 5.09 -7.22 -2.20
N ALA A 102 6.27 -7.84 -2.31
CA ALA A 102 6.63 -9.00 -1.50
C ALA A 102 6.62 -8.69 0.01
N MET A 103 7.14 -7.52 0.40
CA MET A 103 7.08 -7.06 1.80
C MET A 103 5.65 -6.84 2.28
N GLY A 104 4.80 -6.23 1.45
CA GLY A 104 3.38 -6.02 1.73
C GLY A 104 2.65 -7.33 1.95
N LEU A 105 2.81 -8.30 1.04
CA LEU A 105 2.20 -9.63 1.12
C LEU A 105 2.64 -10.39 2.38
N ALA A 106 3.93 -10.35 2.71
CA ALA A 106 4.45 -10.97 3.93
C ALA A 106 3.83 -10.36 5.19
N ALA A 107 3.79 -9.02 5.28
CA ALA A 107 3.20 -8.32 6.43
C ALA A 107 1.71 -8.64 6.58
N PHE A 108 0.93 -8.55 5.49
CA PHE A 108 -0.51 -8.78 5.52
C PHE A 108 -0.89 -10.24 5.77
N THR A 109 -0.05 -11.19 5.35
CA THR A 109 -0.25 -12.61 5.67
C THR A 109 -0.10 -12.84 7.18
N ILE A 110 0.94 -12.29 7.81
CA ILE A 110 1.15 -12.40 9.26
C ILE A 110 0.01 -11.72 10.03
N LEU A 111 -0.41 -10.53 9.59
CA LEU A 111 -1.53 -9.80 10.19
C LEU A 111 -2.84 -10.55 10.08
N GLY A 112 -3.14 -11.15 8.93
CA GLY A 112 -4.35 -11.96 8.74
C GLY A 112 -4.41 -13.16 9.69
N ILE A 113 -3.29 -13.89 9.82
CA ILE A 113 -3.20 -15.03 10.76
C ILE A 113 -3.44 -14.57 12.20
N ARG A 114 -2.77 -13.50 12.63
CA ARG A 114 -2.92 -12.96 14.00
C ARG A 114 -4.33 -12.46 14.28
N PHE A 115 -4.95 -11.81 13.30
CA PHE A 115 -6.30 -11.28 13.41
C PHE A 115 -7.32 -12.40 13.68
N VAL A 116 -7.18 -13.53 12.98
CA VAL A 116 -8.05 -14.70 13.23
C VAL A 116 -7.72 -15.35 14.57
N GLN A 117 -6.44 -15.50 14.93
CA GLN A 117 -6.02 -16.08 16.21
C GLN A 117 -6.58 -15.33 17.42
N GLU A 118 -6.53 -13.99 17.40
CA GLU A 118 -7.07 -13.15 18.48
C GLU A 118 -8.59 -13.23 18.61
N ARG A 119 -9.29 -13.74 17.57
CA ARG A 119 -10.75 -13.87 17.59
C ARG A 119 -11.22 -15.24 18.08
N ILE A 120 -10.39 -16.27 17.95
CA ILE A 120 -10.71 -17.65 18.34
C ILE A 120 -10.10 -18.07 19.69
N GLY A 121 -9.13 -17.32 20.21
CA GLY A 121 -8.52 -17.53 21.53
C GLY A 121 -9.15 -16.67 22.61
#